data_AF-A0A6B3EFY1-F1
#
_entry.id   AF-A0A6B3EFY1-F1
#
_cell.length_a   1.000
_cell.length_b   1.000
_cell.length_c   1.000
_cell.angle_alpha   90.00
_cell.angle_beta   90.00
_cell.angle_gamma   90.00
#
_symmetry.space_group_name_H-M   'P 1'
#
loop_
_entity.id
_entity.type
_entity.pdbx_description
1 polymer ?
#
loop_
_entity_poly.entity_id
_entity_poly.type
_entity_poly.pdbx_seq_one_letter_code
_entity_poly.pdbx_strand_id
1 'polypeptide(L)' 'LVKPKNTSGANGTTVVIGKDSAKKTLTLFEDPRCPICSQFEQTVGPDVHADLDAGKFKIEYVGATFLDGDSG' A
#
# COMPACT_ATOMS: atom_id res chain seq x y z
N LEU A 1 -2.73 -23.13 -7.31
CA LEU A 1 -2.61 -21.65 -7.41
C LEU A 1 -1.44 -21.23 -6.52
N VAL A 2 -0.48 -20.45 -7.02
CA VAL A 2 0.68 -20.00 -6.22
C VAL A 2 0.41 -18.57 -5.75
N LYS A 3 0.60 -18.31 -4.44
CA LYS A 3 0.44 -16.97 -3.86
C LYS A 3 1.57 -16.05 -4.35
N PRO A 4 1.29 -14.83 -4.82
CA PRO A 4 2.33 -13.89 -5.23
C PRO A 4 3.31 -13.60 -4.09
N LYS A 5 4.59 -13.41 -4.43
CA LYS A 5 5.61 -12.98 -3.47
C LYS A 5 5.18 -11.66 -2.83
N ASN A 6 5.51 -11.46 -1.55
CA ASN A 6 5.23 -10.24 -0.79
C ASN A 6 3.72 -9.97 -0.57
N THR A 7 2.89 -11.01 -0.46
CA THR A 7 1.45 -10.83 -0.18
C THR A 7 1.00 -11.53 1.10
N SER A 8 0.04 -10.92 1.80
CA SER A 8 -0.52 -11.38 3.08
C SER A 8 -2.06 -11.43 3.05
N GLY A 9 -2.70 -11.80 4.17
CA GLY A 9 -4.15 -11.97 4.27
C GLY A 9 -4.70 -13.27 3.67
N ALA A 10 -5.99 -13.53 3.92
CA ALA A 10 -6.69 -14.77 3.54
C ALA A 10 -6.67 -15.02 2.04
N ASN A 11 -6.73 -13.96 1.24
CA ASN A 11 -6.78 -14.02 -0.23
C ASN A 11 -5.48 -13.57 -0.90
N GLY A 12 -4.44 -13.21 -0.15
CA GLY A 12 -3.20 -12.69 -0.74
C GLY A 12 -3.32 -11.33 -1.42
N THR A 13 -4.29 -10.51 -1.00
CA THR A 13 -4.61 -9.22 -1.62
C THR A 13 -3.88 -8.03 -1.00
N THR A 14 -3.30 -8.21 0.19
CA THR A 14 -2.46 -7.18 0.82
C THR A 14 -1.03 -7.34 0.34
N VAL A 15 -0.46 -6.30 -0.25
CA VAL A 15 0.95 -6.27 -0.68
C VAL A 15 1.79 -5.69 0.44
N VAL A 16 2.84 -6.39 0.86
CA VAL A 16 3.72 -5.98 1.94
C VAL A 16 5.11 -5.70 1.40
N ILE A 17 5.59 -4.46 1.54
CA ILE A 17 6.92 -4.05 1.07
C ILE A 17 7.74 -3.43 2.20
N GLY A 18 9.06 -3.51 2.10
CA GLY A 18 10.00 -3.00 3.10
C GLY A 18 10.85 -4.09 3.73
N LYS A 19 11.67 -3.72 4.72
CA LYS A 19 12.56 -4.64 5.42
C LYS A 19 11.78 -5.46 6.45
N ASP A 20 12.03 -6.77 6.52
CA ASP A 20 11.44 -7.65 7.53
C ASP A 20 11.78 -7.25 8.98
N SER A 21 12.89 -6.54 9.17
CA SER A 21 13.33 -6.02 10.46
C SER A 21 12.60 -4.75 10.90
N ALA A 22 11.77 -4.14 10.05
CA ALA A 22 11.04 -2.93 10.38
C ALA A 22 10.00 -3.22 11.47
N LYS A 23 10.08 -2.49 12.59
CA LYS A 23 9.22 -2.69 13.76
C LYS A 23 7.83 -2.04 13.63
N LYS A 24 7.69 -1.10 12.71
CA LYS A 24 6.46 -0.34 12.47
C LYS A 24 5.87 -0.72 11.12
N THR A 25 4.55 -0.68 11.04
CA THR A 25 3.80 -0.92 9.81
C THR A 25 2.98 0.32 9.49
N LEU A 26 3.05 0.77 8.25
CA LEU A 26 2.18 1.78 7.67
C LEU A 26 1.20 1.08 6.72
N THR A 27 -0.10 1.14 7.00
CA THR A 27 -1.12 0.49 6.15
C THR A 27 -1.79 1.54 5.28
N LEU A 28 -1.72 1.35 3.96
CA LEU A 28 -2.31 2.24 2.95
C LEU A 28 -3.53 1.55 2.34
N PHE A 29 -4.68 2.19 2.46
CA PHE A 29 -5.92 1.77 1.79
C PHE A 29 -6.15 2.71 0.61
N GLU A 30 -5.97 2.20 -0.61
CA GLU A 30 -6.03 3.03 -1.81
C GLU A 30 -6.96 2.44 -2.86
N ASP A 31 -7.73 3.31 -3.50
CA ASP A 31 -8.46 3.01 -4.74
C ASP A 31 -7.72 3.72 -5.89
N PRO A 32 -7.28 3.00 -6.94
CA PRO A 32 -6.55 3.58 -8.07
C PRO A 32 -7.27 4.72 -8.81
N ARG A 33 -8.60 4.87 -8.62
CA ARG A 33 -9.39 5.94 -9.25
C ARG A 33 -9.59 7.14 -8.34
N CYS A 34 -9.13 7.08 -7.09
CA CYS A 34 -9.28 8.17 -6.13
C CYS A 34 -8.30 9.30 -6.44
N PRO A 35 -8.77 10.52 -6.81
CA PRO A 35 -7.89 11.64 -7.12
C PRO A 35 -7.04 12.09 -5.93
N ILE A 36 -7.55 11.96 -4.70
CA ILE A 36 -6.81 12.30 -3.48
C ILE A 36 -5.72 11.27 -3.18
N CYS A 37 -5.96 9.97 -3.44
CA CYS A 37 -4.89 8.96 -3.37
C CYS A 37 -3.78 9.29 -4.37
N SER A 38 -4.13 9.66 -5.60
CA SER A 38 -3.14 10.10 -6.59
C SER A 38 -2.35 11.33 -6.13
N GLN A 39 -3.00 12.32 -5.52
CA GLN A 39 -2.31 13.50 -5.02
C GLN A 39 -1.37 13.15 -3.86
N PHE A 40 -1.80 12.29 -2.95
CA PHE A 40 -0.97 11.80 -1.84
C PHE A 40 0.28 11.08 -2.38
N GLU A 41 0.11 10.12 -3.29
CA GLU A 41 1.23 9.37 -3.88
C GLU A 41 2.21 10.29 -4.63
N GLN A 42 1.72 11.31 -5.34
CA GLN A 42 2.61 12.25 -6.06
C GLN A 42 3.35 13.23 -5.14
N THR A 43 2.77 13.60 -3.99
CA THR A 43 3.31 14.66 -3.12
C THR A 43 4.07 14.11 -1.92
N VAL A 44 3.58 13.05 -1.30
CA VAL A 44 4.14 12.44 -0.08
C VAL A 44 4.82 11.10 -0.38
N GLY A 45 4.46 10.43 -1.48
CA GLY A 45 5.04 9.15 -1.90
C GLY A 45 6.58 9.12 -1.91
N PRO A 46 7.30 10.16 -2.40
CA PRO A 46 8.76 10.18 -2.36
C PRO A 46 9.35 10.09 -0.95
N ASP A 47 8.77 10.81 0.02
CA ASP A 47 9.23 10.79 1.42
C ASP A 47 8.89 9.45 2.08
N VAL A 48 7.69 8.91 1.81
CA VAL A 48 7.28 7.58 2.28
C VAL A 48 8.23 6.50 1.75
N HIS A 49 8.62 6.60 0.48
CA HIS A 49 9.56 5.67 -0.13
C HIS A 49 10.96 5.77 0.48
N ALA A 50 11.46 6.99 0.71
CA ALA A 50 12.75 7.20 1.37
C ALA A 50 12.75 6.60 2.79
N ASP A 51 11.66 6.75 3.53
CA ASP A 51 11.53 6.21 4.88
C ASP A 51 11.34 4.68 4.91
N LEU A 52 10.70 4.12 3.89
CA LEU A 52 10.61 2.69 3.64
C LEU A 52 12.01 2.09 3.41
N ASP A 53 12.81 2.70 2.53
CA ASP A 53 14.17 2.27 2.21
C ASP A 53 15.11 2.41 3.41
N ALA A 54 14.93 3.46 4.21
CA ALA A 54 15.61 3.62 5.50
C ALA A 54 15.22 2.50 6.49
N GLY A 55 14.09 1.82 6.29
CA GLY A 55 13.59 0.76 7.16
C GLY A 55 12.89 1.29 8.40
N LYS A 56 12.41 2.54 8.37
CA LYS A 56 11.66 3.12 9.50
C LYS A 56 10.33 2.40 9.71
N PHE A 57 9.73 1.90 8.64
CA PHE A 57 8.55 1.06 8.64
C PHE A 57 8.55 0.13 7.42
N LYS A 58 7.65 -0.84 7.41
CA LYS A 58 7.19 -1.56 6.21
C LYS A 58 5.80 -1.05 5.83
N ILE A 59 5.44 -1.16 4.56
CA ILE A 59 4.12 -0.75 4.07
C ILE A 59 3.25 -1.97 3.78
N GLU A 60 1.98 -1.90 4.17
CA GLU A 60 0.93 -2.81 3.75
C GLU A 60 -0.05 -2.06 2.84
N TYR A 61 0.04 -2.31 1.54
CA TYR A 61 -0.92 -1.78 0.56
C TYR A 61 -2.14 -2.69 0.47
N VAL A 62 -3.32 -2.10 0.69
CA VAL A 62 -4.63 -2.73 0.55
C VAL A 62 -5.36 -2.02 -0.58
N GLY A 63 -5.44 -2.69 -1.73
CA GLY A 63 -6.24 -2.22 -2.85
C GLY A 63 -7.72 -2.26 -2.51
N ALA A 64 -8.38 -1.11 -2.61
CA ALA A 64 -9.80 -0.94 -2.40
C ALA A 64 -10.51 -0.60 -3.72
N THR A 65 -11.83 -0.74 -3.71
CA THR A 65 -12.69 -0.50 -4.87
C THR A 65 -13.90 0.36 -4.51
N PHE A 66 -13.80 1.19 -3.47
CA PHE A 66 -14.94 1.94 -2.92
C PHE A 66 -15.54 2.92 -3.94
N LEU A 67 -14.81 3.34 -4.97
CA LEU A 67 -15.35 4.18 -6.04
C LEU A 67 -16.04 3.38 -7.17
N ASP A 68 -16.15 2.04 -7.09
CA ASP A 68 -16.74 1.21 -8.17
C ASP A 68 -18.24 1.43 -8.28
N GLY A 69 -18.91 1.77 -7.17
CA GLY A 69 -20.34 2.04 -7.12
C GLY A 69 -20.72 3.53 -7.13
N ASP A 70 -19.82 4.42 -6.70
CA ASP A 70 -20.09 5.87 -6.57
C ASP A 70 -19.78 6.67 -7.84
N SER A 71 -19.20 6.04 -8.86
CA SER A 71 -18.87 6.69 -10.15
C SER A 71 -20.03 6.61 -11.17
N GLY A 72 -21.27 6.46 -10.69
CA GLY A 72 -22.49 6.31 -11.50
C GLY A 72 -23.23 7.62 -11.76
#